data_AF-A0A497CPQ9-F1
#
_entry.id   AF-A0A497CPQ9-F1
#
_cell.length_a   1.000
_cell.length_b   1.000
_cell.length_c   1.000
_cell.angle_alpha   90.00
_cell.angle_beta   90.00
_cell.angle_gamma   90.00
#
_symmetry.space_group_name_H-M   'P 1'
#
loop_
_entity.id
_entity.type
_entity.pdbx_description
1 polymer ?
#
loop_
_entity_poly.entity_id
_entity_poly.type
_entity_poly.pdbx_seq_one_letter_code
_entity_poly.pdbx_strand_id
1 'polypeptide(L)'
;MDKIIKGVDLAFVTVKLGTEDKWQLTVGKMCADWGGIEFDMNPAFIYEYSDIIEMADNFLSGAQLSYKLSDRNSFGLQVLNSRTQSFDEIYGGDTIIGGKGIHASKAPLAGVLTWRGNFGKFSTLWSYSVFTEAEGYFKNYIALGNMLTFDKVRISYDFKLSFEDLDRTGIVSQTVPQDENKYTLTNTRYCSHWLQVEWRFLPKWQLAFVGFIDNAKWMGDEDPDKTTDKIRTAFGYIPTIEYYPWDDVDLKFFAGYVGRIYNYSDYATSKTGVQDYQTGRVMVGLISALKFL
;
A
#
# COMPACT_ATOMS: atom_id res chain seq x y z
N MET A 1 18.10 -20.39 -3.48
CA MET A 1 16.90 -20.18 -4.32
C MET A 1 16.28 -18.79 -4.07
N ASP A 2 16.67 -18.08 -3.01
CA ASP A 2 16.12 -16.77 -2.61
C ASP A 2 16.49 -15.57 -3.49
N LYS A 3 17.62 -15.63 -4.21
CA LYS A 3 18.09 -14.49 -5.03
C LYS A 3 17.36 -14.36 -6.38
N ILE A 4 16.71 -15.43 -6.86
CA ILE A 4 15.98 -15.41 -8.13
C ILE A 4 14.65 -14.65 -7.97
N ILE A 5 14.06 -14.68 -6.78
CA ILE A 5 12.76 -14.05 -6.51
C ILE A 5 12.85 -12.52 -6.51
N LYS A 6 13.98 -11.91 -6.12
CA LYS A 6 14.11 -10.43 -6.08
C LYS A 6 14.49 -9.79 -7.44
N GLY A 7 14.97 -10.57 -8.41
CA GLY A 7 15.47 -10.04 -9.69
C GLY A 7 14.47 -10.03 -10.85
N VAL A 8 13.25 -10.53 -10.64
CA VAL A 8 12.21 -10.63 -11.67
C VAL A 8 10.93 -10.00 -11.13
N ASP A 9 10.41 -8.94 -11.74
CA ASP A 9 9.18 -8.29 -11.25
C ASP A 9 7.92 -9.06 -11.65
N LEU A 10 7.84 -9.51 -12.91
CA LEU A 10 6.69 -10.23 -13.46
C LEU A 10 7.14 -11.45 -14.27
N ALA A 11 6.55 -12.61 -13.97
CA ALA A 11 6.72 -13.85 -14.73
C ALA A 11 5.51 -14.75 -14.51
N PHE A 12 4.48 -14.61 -15.36
CA PHE A 12 3.23 -15.35 -15.24
C PHE A 12 2.69 -15.78 -16.59
N VAL A 13 1.82 -16.80 -16.57
CA VAL A 13 1.02 -17.23 -17.71
C VAL A 13 -0.44 -16.97 -17.41
N THR A 14 -1.16 -16.46 -18.40
CA THR A 14 -2.58 -16.20 -18.33
C THR A 14 -3.32 -17.11 -19.31
N VAL A 15 -4.36 -17.79 -18.84
CA VAL A 15 -5.27 -18.60 -19.64
C VAL A 15 -6.68 -18.05 -19.49
N LYS A 16 -7.32 -17.71 -20.61
CA LYS A 16 -8.74 -17.40 -20.64
C LYS A 16 -9.55 -18.69 -20.69
N LEU A 17 -10.64 -18.73 -19.92
CA LEU A 17 -11.46 -19.92 -19.74
C LEU A 17 -12.90 -19.64 -20.20
N GLY A 18 -13.49 -20.65 -20.85
CA GLY A 18 -14.85 -20.60 -21.37
C GLY A 18 -14.95 -20.00 -22.78
N THR A 19 -16.16 -20.02 -23.34
CA THR A 19 -16.45 -19.57 -24.71
C THR A 19 -16.65 -18.06 -24.82
N GLU A 20 -16.89 -17.38 -23.69
CA GLU A 20 -17.14 -15.93 -23.62
C GLU A 20 -15.97 -15.15 -23.00
N ASP A 21 -14.81 -15.80 -22.78
CA ASP A 21 -13.62 -15.17 -22.17
C ASP A 21 -13.88 -14.46 -20.82
N LYS A 22 -14.95 -14.84 -20.10
CA LYS A 22 -15.36 -14.21 -18.83
C LYS A 22 -14.45 -14.55 -17.66
N TRP A 23 -13.76 -15.68 -17.74
CA TRP A 23 -12.86 -16.16 -16.70
C TRP A 23 -11.42 -16.09 -17.17
N GLN A 24 -10.55 -15.61 -16.32
CA GLN A 24 -9.11 -15.52 -16.59
C GLN A 24 -8.35 -16.10 -15.40
N LEU A 25 -7.55 -17.13 -15.65
CA LEU A 25 -6.65 -17.71 -14.68
C LEU A 25 -5.22 -17.24 -14.99
N THR A 26 -4.58 -16.60 -14.02
CA THR A 26 -3.17 -16.23 -14.09
C THR A 26 -2.38 -16.99 -13.04
N VAL A 27 -1.25 -17.57 -13.41
CA VAL A 27 -0.37 -18.32 -12.48
C VAL A 27 1.08 -17.88 -12.70
N GLY A 28 1.80 -17.63 -11.62
CA GLY A 28 3.22 -17.24 -11.65
C GLY A 28 3.53 -16.11 -10.68
N LYS A 29 4.58 -15.35 -10.95
CA LYS A 29 4.93 -14.14 -10.23
C LYS A 29 4.24 -12.94 -10.85
N MET A 30 3.38 -12.27 -10.10
CA MET A 30 2.54 -11.17 -10.57
C MET A 30 2.47 -10.03 -9.54
N CYS A 31 1.90 -8.89 -9.95
CA CYS A 31 1.58 -7.82 -9.01
C CYS A 31 0.44 -8.28 -8.10
N ALA A 32 0.61 -8.10 -6.80
CA ALA A 32 -0.45 -8.32 -5.84
C ALA A 32 -1.54 -7.27 -6.01
N ASP A 33 -2.80 -7.68 -5.93
CA ASP A 33 -3.94 -6.81 -6.20
C ASP A 33 -4.49 -6.19 -4.91
N TRP A 34 -3.64 -5.49 -4.16
CA TRP A 34 -4.02 -4.96 -2.85
C TRP A 34 -5.12 -3.89 -2.88
N GLY A 35 -5.54 -3.44 -4.05
CA GLY A 35 -6.59 -2.45 -4.24
C GLY A 35 -6.21 -1.03 -3.81
N GLY A 36 -7.14 -0.08 -4.01
CA GLY A 36 -6.86 1.34 -3.90
C GLY A 36 -6.26 1.92 -5.20
N ILE A 37 -6.65 3.15 -5.53
CA ILE A 37 -6.15 3.86 -6.71
C ILE A 37 -4.66 4.17 -6.56
N GLU A 38 -4.18 4.55 -5.36
CA GLU A 38 -2.77 4.86 -5.12
C GLU A 38 -1.86 3.68 -5.46
N PHE A 39 -2.29 2.48 -5.09
CA PHE A 39 -1.52 1.26 -5.35
C PHE A 39 -1.52 0.86 -6.83
N ASP A 40 -2.65 1.04 -7.52
CA ASP A 40 -2.82 0.66 -8.94
C ASP A 40 -2.20 1.68 -9.90
N MET A 41 -1.87 2.88 -9.42
CA MET A 41 -1.15 3.88 -10.20
C MET A 41 0.24 3.40 -10.59
N ASN A 42 0.70 3.83 -11.78
CA ASN A 42 2.07 3.58 -12.20
C ASN A 42 3.05 4.26 -11.21
N PRO A 43 3.99 3.51 -10.61
CA PRO A 43 4.97 4.03 -9.65
C PRO A 43 5.77 5.23 -10.15
N ALA A 44 5.99 5.35 -11.46
CA ALA A 44 6.70 6.50 -12.05
C ALA A 44 5.98 7.84 -11.82
N PHE A 45 4.69 7.83 -11.49
CA PHE A 45 3.89 9.02 -11.19
C PHE A 45 3.64 9.23 -9.69
N ILE A 46 4.21 8.38 -8.83
CA ILE A 46 4.06 8.50 -7.38
C ILE A 46 5.34 9.14 -6.83
N TYR A 47 5.18 10.32 -6.24
CA TYR A 47 6.30 11.11 -5.72
C TYR A 47 6.65 10.78 -4.26
N GLU A 48 5.68 10.25 -3.52
CA GLU A 48 5.79 9.81 -2.13
C GLU A 48 4.57 8.92 -1.84
N TYR A 49 4.80 7.77 -1.21
CA TYR A 49 3.73 6.85 -0.83
C TYR A 49 3.20 7.16 0.57
N SER A 50 1.93 6.82 0.79
CA SER A 50 1.38 6.67 2.14
C SER A 50 2.01 5.51 2.89
N ASP A 51 2.02 5.60 4.22
CA ASP A 51 2.76 4.68 5.10
C ASP A 51 2.42 3.20 4.85
N ILE A 52 1.15 2.87 4.65
CA ILE A 52 0.72 1.47 4.43
C ILE A 52 1.25 0.93 3.09
N ILE A 53 1.31 1.77 2.06
CA ILE A 53 1.73 1.36 0.72
C ILE A 53 3.25 1.30 0.63
N GLU A 54 3.95 2.25 1.24
CA GLU A 54 5.42 2.26 1.34
C GLU A 54 5.95 0.95 1.96
N MET A 55 5.22 0.39 2.93
CA MET A 55 5.60 -0.83 3.64
C MET A 55 5.02 -2.12 3.01
N ALA A 56 4.35 -2.03 1.85
CA ALA A 56 3.70 -3.19 1.22
C ALA A 56 4.63 -3.95 0.26
N ASP A 57 4.46 -5.27 0.20
CA ASP A 57 5.12 -6.13 -0.79
C ASP A 57 4.32 -6.18 -2.10
N ASN A 58 4.96 -5.93 -3.24
CA ASN A 58 4.22 -5.71 -4.49
C ASN A 58 4.23 -6.90 -5.46
N PHE A 59 5.34 -7.61 -5.60
CA PHE A 59 5.48 -8.69 -6.60
C PHE A 59 5.61 -10.06 -5.94
N LEU A 60 4.55 -10.86 -6.03
CA LEU A 60 4.42 -12.12 -5.31
C LEU A 60 4.08 -13.28 -6.26
N SER A 61 4.53 -14.48 -5.89
CA SER A 61 4.20 -15.71 -6.61
C SER A 61 2.87 -16.28 -6.13
N GLY A 62 2.01 -16.68 -7.05
CA GLY A 62 0.72 -17.27 -6.72
C GLY A 62 -0.17 -17.53 -7.93
N ALA A 63 -1.47 -17.50 -7.69
CA ALA A 63 -2.48 -17.63 -8.71
C ALA A 63 -3.58 -16.57 -8.52
N GLN A 64 -4.15 -16.14 -9.64
CA GLN A 64 -5.27 -15.22 -9.70
C GLN A 64 -6.37 -15.81 -10.57
N LEU A 65 -7.60 -15.78 -10.08
CA LEU A 65 -8.79 -15.99 -10.88
C LEU A 65 -9.56 -14.68 -10.99
N SER A 66 -9.79 -14.21 -12.20
CA SER A 66 -10.58 -13.01 -12.47
C SER A 66 -11.87 -13.39 -13.20
N TYR A 67 -12.97 -12.75 -12.80
CA TYR A 67 -14.29 -12.90 -13.40
C TYR A 67 -14.79 -11.56 -13.93
N LYS A 68 -14.96 -11.48 -15.24
CA LYS A 68 -15.54 -10.32 -15.93
C LYS A 68 -17.06 -10.42 -15.90
N LEU A 69 -17.69 -9.62 -15.04
CA LEU A 69 -19.15 -9.52 -14.94
C LEU A 69 -19.73 -8.77 -16.14
N SER A 70 -19.04 -7.72 -16.60
CA SER A 70 -19.35 -6.95 -17.82
C SER A 70 -18.09 -6.29 -18.37
N ASP A 71 -18.19 -5.54 -19.46
CA ASP A 71 -17.07 -4.72 -19.96
C ASP A 71 -16.61 -3.62 -18.98
N ARG A 72 -17.38 -3.38 -17.92
CA ARG A 72 -17.11 -2.31 -16.95
C ARG A 72 -16.76 -2.82 -15.55
N ASN A 73 -17.14 -4.06 -15.24
CA ASN A 73 -17.11 -4.58 -13.89
C ASN A 73 -16.46 -5.96 -13.84
N SER A 74 -15.59 -6.18 -12.86
CA SER A 74 -14.91 -7.47 -12.66
C SER A 74 -14.60 -7.74 -11.19
N PHE A 75 -14.55 -9.02 -10.86
CA PHE A 75 -14.03 -9.53 -9.61
C PHE A 75 -12.67 -10.18 -9.82
N GLY A 76 -11.81 -10.12 -8.81
CA GLY A 76 -10.57 -10.86 -8.73
C GLY A 76 -10.49 -11.65 -7.43
N LEU A 77 -9.88 -12.82 -7.49
CA LEU A 77 -9.44 -13.61 -6.34
C LEU A 77 -7.97 -13.96 -6.56
N GLN A 78 -7.08 -13.49 -5.69
CA GLN A 78 -5.67 -13.91 -5.68
C GLN A 78 -5.39 -14.77 -4.44
N VAL A 79 -4.54 -15.78 -4.64
CA VAL A 79 -3.85 -16.50 -3.58
C VAL A 79 -2.36 -16.43 -3.87
N LEU A 80 -1.62 -15.75 -3.01
CA LEU A 80 -0.21 -15.43 -3.17
C LEU A 80 0.59 -16.01 -2.00
N ASN A 81 1.87 -16.24 -2.19
CA ASN A 81 2.80 -16.36 -1.07
C ASN A 81 2.79 -15.02 -0.30
N SER A 82 2.58 -15.03 1.02
CA SER A 82 2.48 -13.80 1.82
C SER A 82 3.82 -13.10 2.04
N ARG A 83 4.96 -13.72 1.72
CA ARG A 83 6.28 -13.20 2.07
C ARG A 83 7.23 -13.08 0.89
N THR A 84 7.96 -11.97 0.81
CA THR A 84 9.15 -11.79 -0.05
C THR A 84 10.47 -12.02 0.71
N GLN A 85 10.39 -12.17 2.03
CA GLN A 85 11.49 -12.36 2.98
C GLN A 85 11.23 -13.58 3.88
N SER A 86 12.26 -14.10 4.53
CA SER A 86 12.09 -15.18 5.50
C SER A 86 11.38 -14.69 6.77
N PHE A 87 10.78 -15.62 7.52
CA PHE A 87 10.15 -15.29 8.81
C PHE A 87 11.14 -14.61 9.78
N ASP A 88 12.36 -15.13 9.83
CA ASP A 88 13.41 -14.65 10.73
C ASP A 88 13.93 -13.26 10.32
N GLU A 89 13.85 -12.91 9.03
CA GLU A 89 14.18 -11.55 8.56
C GLU A 89 13.09 -10.53 8.94
N ILE A 90 11.81 -10.94 8.91
CA ILE A 90 10.68 -10.06 9.20
C ILE A 90 10.53 -9.85 10.71
N TYR A 91 10.55 -10.94 11.49
CA TYR A 91 10.23 -10.89 12.92
C TYR A 91 11.47 -11.06 13.80
N GLY A 92 12.47 -11.82 13.36
CA GLY A 92 13.60 -12.27 14.19
C GLY A 92 13.40 -13.72 14.64
N GLY A 93 14.40 -14.58 14.42
CA GLY A 93 14.28 -16.04 14.64
C GLY A 93 13.96 -16.49 16.08
N ASP A 94 14.21 -15.62 17.06
CA ASP A 94 13.92 -15.87 18.50
C ASP A 94 12.82 -14.95 19.04
N THR A 95 11.91 -14.46 18.18
CA THR A 95 10.84 -13.55 18.62
C THR A 95 9.93 -14.23 19.63
N ILE A 96 9.78 -13.61 20.79
CA ILE A 96 8.90 -14.05 21.87
C ILE A 96 7.81 -13.00 22.05
N ILE A 97 6.54 -13.41 22.09
CA ILE A 97 5.42 -12.50 22.35
C ILE A 97 4.69 -13.02 23.58
N GLY A 98 4.56 -12.18 24.61
CA GLY A 98 3.92 -12.56 25.87
C GLY A 98 4.56 -13.79 26.54
N GLY A 99 5.87 -13.98 26.39
CA GLY A 99 6.61 -15.13 26.96
C GLY A 99 6.50 -16.43 26.15
N LYS A 100 5.92 -16.41 24.94
CA LYS A 100 5.87 -17.57 24.02
C LYS A 100 6.58 -17.26 22.71
N GLY A 101 7.40 -18.18 22.23
CA GLY A 101 7.98 -18.09 20.89
C GLY A 101 6.89 -18.09 19.81
N ILE A 102 7.06 -17.27 18.77
CA ILE A 102 6.23 -17.33 17.57
C ILE A 102 6.88 -18.21 16.51
N HIS A 103 6.05 -18.94 15.77
CA HIS A 103 6.51 -19.86 14.73
C HIS A 103 5.98 -19.44 13.36
N ALA A 104 6.80 -19.63 12.34
CA ALA A 104 6.42 -19.40 10.96
C ALA A 104 5.21 -20.26 10.58
N SER A 105 4.24 -19.67 9.87
CA SER A 105 3.12 -20.43 9.30
C SER A 105 3.62 -21.50 8.33
N LYS A 106 3.05 -22.70 8.41
CA LYS A 106 3.31 -23.81 7.47
C LYS A 106 2.87 -23.48 6.04
N ALA A 107 1.94 -22.55 5.89
CA ALA A 107 1.43 -22.08 4.61
C ALA A 107 1.34 -20.54 4.65
N PRO A 108 2.45 -19.83 4.41
CA PRO A 108 2.46 -18.38 4.37
C PRO A 108 1.74 -17.89 3.12
N LEU A 109 0.44 -17.61 3.24
CA LEU A 109 -0.41 -17.24 2.13
C LEU A 109 -1.10 -15.89 2.37
N ALA A 110 -1.28 -15.15 1.30
CA ALA A 110 -2.15 -13.99 1.24
C ALA A 110 -3.32 -14.30 0.31
N GLY A 111 -4.55 -14.13 0.80
CA GLY A 111 -5.77 -14.21 0.02
C GLY A 111 -6.30 -12.80 -0.24
N VAL A 112 -6.67 -12.50 -1.48
CA VAL A 112 -7.14 -11.16 -1.89
C VAL A 112 -8.40 -11.29 -2.70
N LEU A 113 -9.44 -10.57 -2.29
CA LEU A 113 -10.65 -10.38 -3.07
C LEU A 113 -10.68 -8.95 -3.57
N THR A 114 -10.84 -8.77 -4.88
CA THR A 114 -10.94 -7.44 -5.48
C THR A 114 -12.22 -7.24 -6.28
N TRP A 115 -12.66 -6.00 -6.29
CA TRP A 115 -13.76 -5.50 -7.10
C TRP A 115 -13.28 -4.28 -7.88
N ARG A 116 -13.46 -4.33 -9.20
CA ARG A 116 -13.29 -3.19 -10.11
C ARG A 116 -14.63 -2.85 -10.73
N GLY A 117 -15.06 -1.60 -10.57
CA GLY A 117 -16.33 -1.12 -11.11
C GLY A 117 -16.14 0.18 -11.90
N ASN A 118 -16.81 0.29 -13.03
CA ASN A 118 -16.86 1.52 -13.83
C ASN A 118 -18.32 1.90 -14.12
N PHE A 119 -18.70 3.07 -13.62
CA PHE A 119 -20.05 3.62 -13.68
C PHE A 119 -20.08 4.93 -14.50
N GLY A 120 -19.20 5.04 -15.49
CA GLY A 120 -19.04 6.23 -16.33
C GLY A 120 -18.02 7.19 -15.73
N LYS A 121 -18.49 8.28 -15.11
CA LYS A 121 -17.59 9.26 -14.46
C LYS A 121 -17.05 8.78 -13.12
N PHE A 122 -17.67 7.76 -12.53
CA PHE A 122 -17.28 7.21 -11.24
C PHE A 122 -16.75 5.79 -11.42
N SER A 123 -15.62 5.47 -10.80
CA SER A 123 -15.06 4.12 -10.78
C SER A 123 -14.54 3.76 -9.39
N THR A 124 -14.53 2.48 -9.10
CA THR A 124 -14.15 1.91 -7.81
C THR A 124 -13.11 0.83 -7.98
N LEU A 125 -12.12 0.78 -7.10
CA LEU A 125 -11.18 -0.32 -6.94
C LEU A 125 -11.12 -0.68 -5.46
N TRP A 126 -11.83 -1.73 -5.08
CA TRP A 126 -11.95 -2.17 -3.70
C TRP A 126 -11.29 -3.51 -3.51
N SER A 127 -10.74 -3.73 -2.32
CA SER A 127 -10.15 -5.01 -1.95
C SER A 127 -10.39 -5.35 -0.48
N TYR A 128 -10.34 -6.64 -0.21
CA TYR A 128 -10.12 -7.21 1.10
C TYR A 128 -9.03 -8.26 1.01
N SER A 129 -8.04 -8.17 1.89
CA SER A 129 -6.89 -9.07 1.92
C SER A 129 -6.71 -9.65 3.32
N VAL A 130 -6.36 -10.93 3.38
CA VAL A 130 -5.97 -11.62 4.62
C VAL A 130 -4.61 -12.28 4.41
N PHE A 131 -3.72 -12.13 5.37
CA PHE A 131 -2.37 -12.65 5.34
C PHE A 131 -2.15 -13.57 6.54
N THR A 132 -1.50 -14.71 6.31
CA THR A 132 -0.94 -15.55 7.37
C THR A 132 0.57 -15.62 7.16
N GLU A 133 1.33 -15.22 8.18
CA GLU A 133 2.80 -15.28 8.16
C GLU A 133 3.35 -16.05 9.38
N ALA A 134 2.70 -15.92 10.54
CA ALA A 134 2.95 -16.70 11.75
C ALA A 134 1.77 -17.63 12.08
N GLU A 135 2.01 -18.73 12.76
CA GLU A 135 0.96 -19.66 13.18
C GLU A 135 -0.03 -18.97 14.14
N GLY A 136 -1.30 -18.88 13.74
CA GLY A 136 -2.37 -18.31 14.57
C GLY A 136 -2.47 -16.78 14.55
N TYR A 137 -1.65 -16.09 13.76
CA TYR A 137 -1.69 -14.63 13.61
C TYR A 137 -2.05 -14.23 12.19
N PHE A 138 -2.88 -13.21 12.06
CA PHE A 138 -3.38 -12.71 10.81
C PHE A 138 -3.16 -11.21 10.67
N LYS A 139 -2.97 -10.77 9.43
CA LYS A 139 -3.14 -9.38 9.03
C LYS A 139 -4.35 -9.30 8.12
N ASN A 140 -5.23 -8.35 8.39
CA ASN A 140 -6.37 -8.03 7.55
C ASN A 140 -6.17 -6.64 6.97
N TYR A 141 -6.44 -6.47 5.68
CA TYR A 141 -6.25 -5.22 4.97
C TYR A 141 -7.43 -4.94 4.05
N ILE A 142 -7.96 -3.73 4.16
CA ILE A 142 -9.07 -3.21 3.35
C ILE A 142 -8.56 -1.98 2.59
N ALA A 143 -8.76 -1.93 1.29
CA ALA A 143 -8.54 -0.72 0.49
C ALA A 143 -9.81 -0.39 -0.30
N LEU A 144 -10.32 0.82 -0.14
CA LEU A 144 -11.52 1.33 -0.81
C LEU A 144 -11.16 2.54 -1.67
N GLY A 145 -10.72 2.27 -2.89
CA GLY A 145 -10.40 3.28 -3.88
C GLY A 145 -11.61 3.74 -4.69
N ASN A 146 -11.70 5.05 -4.89
CA ASN A 146 -12.80 5.72 -5.56
C ASN A 146 -12.23 6.81 -6.47
N MET A 147 -12.70 6.89 -7.71
CA MET A 147 -12.24 7.89 -8.66
C MET A 147 -13.42 8.53 -9.40
N LEU A 148 -13.40 9.87 -9.44
CA LEU A 148 -14.32 10.71 -10.19
C LEU A 148 -13.56 11.40 -11.31
N THR A 149 -13.99 11.19 -12.55
CA THR A 149 -13.39 11.78 -13.75
C THR A 149 -14.39 12.68 -14.46
N PHE A 150 -14.04 13.97 -14.54
CA PHE A 150 -14.69 14.99 -15.35
C PHE A 150 -13.75 15.41 -16.49
N ASP A 151 -14.21 16.29 -17.38
CA ASP A 151 -13.44 16.72 -18.57
C ASP A 151 -12.04 17.27 -18.22
N LYS A 152 -11.97 18.16 -17.21
CA LYS A 152 -10.72 18.83 -16.81
C LYS A 152 -10.25 18.46 -15.41
N VAL A 153 -11.05 17.73 -14.65
CA VAL A 153 -10.80 17.46 -13.24
C VAL A 153 -10.93 15.97 -12.97
N ARG A 154 -9.92 15.41 -12.31
CA ARG A 154 -9.95 14.05 -11.77
C ARG A 154 -9.72 14.12 -10.27
N ILE A 155 -10.53 13.40 -9.52
CA ILE A 155 -10.42 13.31 -8.06
C ILE A 155 -10.40 11.82 -7.72
N SER A 156 -9.35 11.38 -7.06
CA SER A 156 -9.17 10.01 -6.59
C SER A 156 -9.05 10.02 -5.07
N TYR A 157 -9.72 9.10 -4.40
CA TYR A 157 -9.68 8.96 -2.96
C TYR A 157 -9.63 7.50 -2.55
N ASP A 158 -8.68 7.18 -1.68
CA ASP A 158 -8.54 5.88 -1.07
C ASP A 158 -8.73 5.96 0.44
N PHE A 159 -9.57 5.07 0.96
CA PHE A 159 -9.59 4.74 2.38
C PHE A 159 -8.96 3.37 2.58
N LYS A 160 -7.95 3.29 3.44
CA LYS A 160 -7.19 2.07 3.69
C LYS A 160 -7.11 1.78 5.18
N LEU A 161 -7.32 0.52 5.54
CA LEU A 161 -7.34 0.08 6.93
C LEU A 161 -6.65 -1.27 7.05
N SER A 162 -5.69 -1.37 7.97
CA SER A 162 -5.04 -2.62 8.31
C SER A 162 -5.18 -2.93 9.79
N PHE A 163 -5.53 -4.18 10.09
CA PHE A 163 -5.55 -4.77 11.41
C PHE A 163 -4.49 -5.86 11.42
N GLU A 164 -3.50 -5.74 12.29
CA GLU A 164 -2.38 -6.66 12.28
C GLU A 164 -2.22 -7.27 13.67
N ASP A 165 -2.38 -8.60 13.76
CA ASP A 165 -2.18 -9.30 15.03
C ASP A 165 -0.71 -9.20 15.45
N LEU A 166 0.20 -9.20 14.48
CA LEU A 166 1.62 -8.83 14.62
C LEU A 166 1.87 -7.58 13.80
N ASP A 167 2.63 -6.64 14.33
CA ASP A 167 2.98 -5.38 13.66
C ASP A 167 3.90 -5.56 12.45
N ARG A 168 3.32 -6.06 11.36
CA ARG A 168 3.97 -6.36 10.10
C ARG A 168 4.35 -5.09 9.32
N THR A 169 3.60 -4.02 9.49
CA THR A 169 3.95 -2.70 8.96
C THR A 169 5.13 -2.09 9.72
N GLY A 170 5.29 -2.43 11.01
CA GLY A 170 6.51 -2.19 11.78
C GLY A 170 6.72 -0.77 12.29
N ILE A 171 5.89 0.19 11.88
CA ILE A 171 5.98 1.59 12.30
C ILE A 171 5.82 1.74 13.82
N VAL A 172 4.85 1.05 14.41
CA VAL A 172 4.58 1.14 15.85
C VAL A 172 5.73 0.50 16.64
N SER A 173 6.18 -0.69 16.23
CA SER A 173 7.28 -1.43 16.86
C SER A 173 8.62 -0.72 16.78
N GLN A 174 8.82 0.18 15.81
CA GLN A 174 9.99 1.06 15.72
C GLN A 174 9.89 2.32 16.58
N THR A 175 8.70 2.65 17.09
CA THR A 175 8.39 3.92 17.77
C THR A 175 8.24 3.76 19.29
N VAL A 176 8.03 2.53 19.77
CA VAL A 176 7.90 2.15 21.18
C VAL A 176 9.10 1.28 21.56
N PRO A 177 9.66 1.34 22.79
CA PRO A 177 10.85 0.58 23.14
C PRO A 177 10.58 -0.90 22.98
N GLN A 178 11.51 -1.59 22.35
CA GLN A 178 11.60 -3.05 22.40
C GLN A 178 12.44 -3.39 23.64
N ASP A 179 11.97 -4.30 24.49
CA ASP A 179 12.80 -4.85 25.58
C ASP A 179 14.07 -5.52 25.00
N GLU A 180 14.98 -6.01 25.87
CA GLU A 180 16.26 -6.65 25.48
C GLU A 180 16.12 -7.77 24.43
N ASN A 181 14.91 -8.31 24.27
CA ASN A 181 14.52 -9.18 23.16
C ASN A 181 13.71 -8.35 22.17
N LYS A 182 14.25 -8.12 20.96
CA LYS A 182 13.58 -7.38 19.87
C LYS A 182 12.20 -7.98 19.61
N TYR A 183 11.14 -7.24 19.96
CA TYR A 183 9.76 -7.73 19.84
C TYR A 183 9.00 -6.97 18.75
N THR A 184 8.32 -7.73 17.90
CA THR A 184 7.20 -7.21 17.12
C THR A 184 6.01 -7.06 18.04
N LEU A 185 5.44 -5.85 18.10
CA LEU A 185 4.26 -5.58 18.91
C LEU A 185 3.03 -6.27 18.33
N THR A 186 2.10 -6.60 19.21
CA THR A 186 0.84 -7.23 18.87
C THR A 186 -0.29 -6.21 18.72
N ASN A 187 -1.31 -6.59 17.96
CA ASN A 187 -2.58 -5.87 17.85
C ASN A 187 -2.38 -4.39 17.45
N THR A 188 -1.75 -4.17 16.30
CA THR A 188 -1.59 -2.83 15.72
C THR A 188 -2.67 -2.54 14.68
N ARG A 189 -2.93 -1.25 14.48
CA ARG A 189 -3.89 -0.78 13.48
C ARG A 189 -3.33 0.39 12.71
N TYR A 190 -3.47 0.33 11.39
CA TYR A 190 -3.04 1.37 10.47
C TYR A 190 -4.22 1.87 9.66
N CYS A 191 -4.41 3.18 9.61
CA CYS A 191 -5.48 3.80 8.85
C CYS A 191 -4.90 4.91 7.98
N SER A 192 -5.16 4.87 6.68
CA SER A 192 -4.69 5.85 5.71
C SER A 192 -5.86 6.43 4.92
N HIS A 193 -5.91 7.76 4.88
CA HIS A 193 -6.74 8.52 3.97
C HIS A 193 -5.82 9.13 2.92
N TRP A 194 -6.05 8.82 1.65
CA TRP A 194 -5.26 9.37 0.55
C TRP A 194 -6.18 10.04 -0.48
N LEU A 195 -5.78 11.21 -0.96
CA LEU A 195 -6.51 12.03 -1.91
C LEU A 195 -5.55 12.49 -3.01
N GLN A 196 -5.99 12.39 -4.25
CA GLN A 196 -5.36 13.04 -5.39
C GLN A 196 -6.39 13.88 -6.13
N VAL A 197 -6.02 15.10 -6.46
CA VAL A 197 -6.80 16.01 -7.31
C VAL A 197 -5.91 16.47 -8.44
N GLU A 198 -6.40 16.31 -9.66
CA GLU A 198 -5.74 16.79 -10.86
C GLU A 198 -6.69 17.71 -11.61
N TRP A 199 -6.19 18.89 -12.00
CA TRP A 199 -6.95 19.90 -12.69
C TRP A 199 -6.17 20.46 -13.88
N ARG A 200 -6.66 20.14 -15.09
CA ARG A 200 -6.17 20.70 -16.35
C ARG A 200 -6.81 22.06 -16.61
N PHE A 201 -6.18 23.11 -16.10
CA PHE A 201 -6.69 24.48 -16.18
C PHE A 201 -6.41 25.15 -17.54
N LEU A 202 -5.38 24.70 -18.27
CA LEU A 202 -5.12 25.06 -19.67
C LEU A 202 -4.78 23.79 -20.46
N PRO A 203 -4.89 23.78 -21.81
CA PRO A 203 -4.67 22.57 -22.62
C PRO A 203 -3.38 21.81 -22.30
N LYS A 204 -2.30 22.55 -22.01
CA LYS A 204 -0.96 22.01 -21.74
C LYS A 204 -0.53 22.10 -20.28
N TRP A 205 -1.38 22.61 -19.39
CA TRP A 205 -1.01 22.82 -17.98
C TRP A 205 -1.98 22.16 -17.03
N GLN A 206 -1.41 21.49 -16.04
CA GLN A 206 -2.14 20.78 -15.01
C GLN A 206 -1.60 21.16 -13.63
N LEU A 207 -2.50 21.41 -12.70
CA LEU A 207 -2.18 21.40 -11.27
C LEU A 207 -2.57 20.03 -10.72
N ALA A 208 -1.68 19.41 -9.97
CA ALA A 208 -1.94 18.19 -9.25
C ALA A 208 -1.66 18.40 -7.77
N PHE A 209 -2.47 17.79 -6.92
CA PHE A 209 -2.26 17.76 -5.48
C PHE A 209 -2.47 16.34 -5.00
N VAL A 210 -1.51 15.79 -4.28
CA VAL A 210 -1.68 14.57 -3.49
C VAL A 210 -1.62 14.95 -2.03
N GLY A 211 -2.54 14.45 -1.22
CA GLY A 211 -2.54 14.65 0.22
C GLY A 211 -2.96 13.37 0.93
N PHE A 212 -2.33 13.06 2.05
CA PHE A 212 -2.68 11.89 2.82
C PHE A 212 -2.42 12.05 4.32
N ILE A 213 -3.18 11.30 5.11
CA ILE A 213 -3.10 11.25 6.56
C ILE A 213 -3.04 9.78 6.98
N ASP A 214 -1.95 9.41 7.62
CA ASP A 214 -1.69 8.06 8.10
C ASP A 214 -1.71 8.03 9.62
N ASN A 215 -2.44 7.09 10.20
CA ASN A 215 -2.53 6.89 11.64
C ASN A 215 -2.02 5.50 11.98
N ALA A 216 -1.04 5.44 12.88
CA ALA A 216 -0.52 4.22 13.45
C ALA A 216 -0.97 4.12 14.91
N LYS A 217 -1.65 3.01 15.24
CA LYS A 217 -2.19 2.76 16.56
C LYS A 217 -1.70 1.43 17.11
N TRP A 218 -1.53 1.39 18.42
CA TRP A 218 -1.25 0.18 19.18
C TRP A 218 -2.41 -0.10 20.13
N MET A 219 -3.12 -1.20 19.88
CA MET A 219 -4.31 -1.59 20.66
C MET A 219 -4.00 -2.69 21.67
N GLY A 220 -2.78 -3.21 21.68
CA GLY A 220 -2.30 -4.13 22.70
C GLY A 220 -2.06 -3.39 24.02
N ASP A 221 -2.28 -4.08 25.13
CA ASP A 221 -2.18 -3.54 26.49
C ASP A 221 -1.02 -4.18 27.26
N GLU A 222 0.03 -4.57 26.53
CA GLU A 222 1.19 -5.27 27.09
C GLU A 222 2.08 -4.34 27.94
N ASP A 223 2.13 -3.03 27.63
CA ASP A 223 2.75 -2.03 28.52
C ASP A 223 1.69 -1.42 29.45
N PRO A 224 1.77 -1.66 30.78
CA PRO A 224 0.82 -1.10 31.75
C PRO A 224 0.87 0.43 31.85
N ASP A 225 1.96 1.06 31.39
CA ASP A 225 2.11 2.52 31.39
C ASP A 225 1.56 3.16 30.10
N LYS A 226 1.01 2.38 29.15
CA LYS A 226 0.45 2.90 27.90
C LYS A 226 -0.73 3.82 28.19
N THR A 227 -0.59 5.11 27.90
CA THR A 227 -1.63 6.12 28.16
C THR A 227 -2.55 6.39 26.97
N THR A 228 -2.23 5.87 25.77
CA THR A 228 -3.03 6.07 24.57
C THR A 228 -2.77 4.99 23.52
N ASP A 229 -3.79 4.65 22.74
CA ASP A 229 -3.63 3.76 21.57
C ASP A 229 -3.04 4.48 20.36
N LYS A 230 -3.10 5.82 20.33
CA LYS A 230 -2.60 6.61 19.20
C LYS A 230 -1.09 6.78 19.36
N ILE A 231 -0.30 6.17 18.49
CA ILE A 231 1.16 6.21 18.59
C ILE A 231 1.76 7.27 17.67
N ARG A 232 1.28 7.33 16.41
CA ARG A 232 1.75 8.30 15.42
C ARG A 232 0.64 8.74 14.49
N THR A 233 0.64 10.02 14.12
CA THR A 233 -0.05 10.51 12.92
C THR A 233 0.98 11.13 11.98
N ALA A 234 0.99 10.70 10.73
CA ALA A 234 1.78 11.30 9.67
C ALA A 234 0.87 12.01 8.66
N PHE A 235 1.34 13.13 8.14
CA PHE A 235 0.68 13.88 7.07
C PHE A 235 1.62 13.96 5.87
N GLY A 236 1.08 13.84 4.66
CA GLY A 236 1.77 14.10 3.41
C GLY A 236 1.00 15.10 2.57
N TYR A 237 1.70 16.03 1.93
CA TYR A 237 1.12 16.95 0.96
C TYR A 237 2.09 17.24 -0.18
N ILE A 238 1.59 17.13 -1.40
CA ILE A 238 2.39 17.17 -2.63
C ILE A 238 1.71 18.04 -3.70
N PRO A 239 1.76 19.38 -3.58
CA PRO A 239 1.39 20.26 -4.66
C PRO A 239 2.40 20.14 -5.82
N THR A 240 1.88 20.00 -7.03
CA THR A 240 2.66 19.83 -8.26
C THR A 240 2.04 20.65 -9.38
N ILE A 241 2.89 21.29 -10.20
CA ILE A 241 2.52 21.85 -11.49
C ILE A 241 3.16 21.03 -12.59
N GLU A 242 2.39 20.73 -13.63
CA GLU A 242 2.80 19.86 -14.72
C GLU A 242 2.53 20.55 -16.06
N TYR A 243 3.48 20.42 -16.97
CA TYR A 243 3.44 20.96 -18.32
C TYR A 243 3.57 19.84 -19.35
N TYR A 244 2.65 19.81 -20.30
CA TYR A 244 2.52 18.83 -21.38
C TYR A 244 2.76 19.54 -22.72
N PRO A 245 4.03 19.66 -23.17
CA PRO A 245 4.36 20.43 -24.36
C PRO A 245 3.80 19.88 -25.66
N TRP A 246 3.55 18.57 -25.72
CA TRP A 246 3.09 17.85 -26.91
C TRP A 246 1.85 17.03 -26.57
N ASP A 247 0.93 16.93 -27.53
CA ASP A 247 -0.33 16.19 -27.35
C ASP A 247 -0.19 14.70 -27.74
N ASP A 248 0.80 14.40 -28.58
CA ASP A 248 1.09 13.08 -29.16
C ASP A 248 2.27 12.36 -28.50
N VAL A 249 3.00 13.04 -27.62
CA VAL A 249 4.12 12.47 -26.84
C VAL A 249 3.70 12.35 -25.39
N ASP A 250 3.80 11.15 -24.83
CA ASP A 250 3.61 10.91 -23.39
C ASP A 250 4.87 11.38 -22.63
N LEU A 251 5.03 12.69 -22.56
CA LEU A 251 6.14 13.40 -21.90
C LEU A 251 5.58 14.61 -21.15
N LYS A 252 5.83 14.66 -19.84
CA LYS A 252 5.51 15.80 -18.99
C LYS A 252 6.75 16.35 -18.31
N PHE A 253 6.78 17.67 -18.12
CA PHE A 253 7.68 18.33 -17.18
C PHE A 253 6.90 18.65 -15.92
N PHE A 254 7.54 18.53 -14.77
CA PHE A 254 6.89 18.80 -13.50
C PHE A 254 7.81 19.55 -12.55
N ALA A 255 7.19 20.35 -11.69
CA ALA A 255 7.81 20.93 -10.51
C ALA A 255 6.84 20.82 -9.33
N GLY A 256 7.33 20.50 -8.15
CA GLY A 256 6.50 20.30 -6.98
C GLY A 256 7.29 20.29 -5.69
N TYR A 257 6.59 20.02 -4.60
CA TYR A 257 7.16 19.94 -3.26
C TYR A 257 6.51 18.77 -2.51
N VAL A 258 7.30 17.93 -1.86
CA VAL A 258 6.82 16.92 -0.90
C VAL A 258 7.05 17.46 0.49
N GLY A 259 5.97 17.65 1.25
CA GLY A 259 6.03 17.93 2.68
C GLY A 259 5.53 16.74 3.47
N ARG A 260 6.26 16.37 4.53
CA ARG A 260 5.82 15.37 5.51
C ARG A 260 5.88 15.93 6.92
N ILE A 261 4.91 15.57 7.73
CA ILE A 261 4.82 15.95 9.14
C ILE A 261 4.55 14.67 9.93
N TYR A 262 5.35 14.40 10.96
CA TYR A 262 5.21 13.24 11.82
C TYR A 262 4.97 13.72 13.24
N ASN A 263 3.79 13.40 13.78
CA ASN A 263 3.40 13.72 15.14
C ASN A 263 3.32 12.43 15.95
N TYR A 264 4.05 12.38 17.05
CA TYR A 264 4.09 11.26 17.98
C TYR A 264 3.25 11.57 19.22
N SER A 265 2.78 10.53 19.91
CA SER A 265 2.13 10.74 21.19
C SER A 265 3.12 11.04 22.30
N ASP A 266 2.64 11.69 23.36
CA ASP A 266 3.42 11.92 24.58
C ASP A 266 3.94 10.60 25.17
N TYR A 267 3.15 9.52 25.05
CA TYR A 267 3.56 8.17 25.45
C TYR A 267 4.81 7.72 24.67
N ALA A 268 4.74 7.71 23.34
CA ALA A 268 5.87 7.33 22.49
C ALA A 268 7.10 8.20 22.78
N THR A 269 6.90 9.51 22.88
CA THR A 269 7.94 10.50 23.20
C THR A 269 8.61 10.21 24.55
N SER A 270 7.82 9.96 25.60
CA SER A 270 8.35 9.68 26.94
C SER A 270 9.11 8.36 27.04
N LYS A 271 8.72 7.36 26.23
CA LYS A 271 9.29 6.01 26.29
C LYS A 271 10.54 5.86 25.43
N THR A 272 10.58 6.41 24.21
CA THR A 272 11.74 6.27 23.28
C THR A 272 12.53 7.55 23.06
N GLY A 273 12.04 8.70 23.52
CA GLY A 273 12.63 10.01 23.21
C GLY A 273 12.35 10.49 21.79
N VAL A 274 11.55 9.76 21.00
CA VAL A 274 11.13 10.20 19.65
C VAL A 274 10.46 11.57 19.73
N GLN A 275 10.70 12.43 18.75
CA GLN A 275 10.15 13.78 18.71
C GLN A 275 9.40 14.01 17.41
N ASP A 276 8.44 14.93 17.45
CA ASP A 276 7.79 15.44 16.25
C ASP A 276 8.83 16.03 15.30
N TYR A 277 8.68 15.75 14.01
CA TYR A 277 9.56 16.29 12.99
C TYR A 277 8.85 16.47 11.66
N GLN A 278 9.48 17.25 10.79
CA GLN A 278 8.98 17.55 9.46
C GLN A 278 10.10 17.38 8.44
N THR A 279 9.72 16.96 7.23
CA THR A 279 10.64 16.88 6.10
C THR A 279 10.08 17.63 4.90
N GLY A 280 10.99 18.08 4.03
CA GLY A 280 10.67 18.86 2.85
C GLY A 280 11.59 18.52 1.70
N ARG A 281 11.01 18.28 0.50
CA ARG A 281 11.76 17.99 -0.73
C ARG A 281 11.17 18.75 -1.89
N VAL A 282 11.96 19.61 -2.54
CA VAL A 282 11.61 20.20 -3.84
C VAL A 282 11.88 19.17 -4.94
N MET A 283 10.97 19.05 -5.89
CA MET A 283 11.08 18.16 -7.03
C MET A 283 10.96 18.95 -8.32
N VAL A 284 11.85 18.68 -9.26
CA VAL A 284 11.77 19.18 -10.64
C VAL A 284 12.24 18.05 -11.54
N GLY A 285 11.53 17.78 -12.62
CA GLY A 285 11.93 16.72 -13.53
C GLY A 285 11.05 16.62 -14.77
N LEU A 286 11.27 15.54 -15.49
CA LEU A 286 10.46 15.13 -16.62
C LEU A 286 10.15 13.64 -16.51
N ILE A 287 8.97 13.23 -16.94
CA ILE A 287 8.55 11.83 -17.00
C ILE A 287 8.06 11.55 -18.40
N SER A 288 8.55 10.47 -19.00
CA SER A 288 8.03 9.93 -20.25
C SER A 288 7.88 8.43 -20.17
N ALA A 289 6.69 7.94 -20.47
CA ALA A 289 6.47 6.51 -20.62
C ALA A 289 6.95 6.08 -22.02
N LEU A 290 8.08 5.39 -22.07
CA LEU A 290 8.58 4.81 -23.31
C LEU A 290 7.68 3.67 -23.75
N LYS A 291 6.86 3.90 -24.79
CA LYS A 291 6.20 2.82 -25.52
C LYS A 291 7.22 2.18 -26.45
N PHE A 292 7.83 1.08 -26.02
CA PHE A 292 8.47 0.18 -26.97
C PHE A 292 7.35 -0.62 -27.66
N LEU A 293 7.24 -0.41 -28.97
CA LEU A 293 6.32 -1.12 -29.88
C LEU A 293 6.68 -2.60 -29.97
#